data_AF-A0AAP0N0J2-F1
#
_entry.id   AF-A0AAP0N0J2-F1
#
_cell.length_a   1.000
_cell.length_b   1.000
_cell.length_c   1.000
_cell.angle_alpha   90.00
_cell.angle_beta   90.00
_cell.angle_gamma   90.00
#
_symmetry.space_group_name_H-M   'P 1'
#
loop_
_entity.id
_entity.type
_entity.pdbx_description
1 polymer ?
#
loop_
_entity_poly.entity_id
_entity_poly.type
_entity_poly.pdbx_seq_one_letter_code
_entity_poly.pdbx_strand_id
1 'polypeptide(L)'
;MRLYPVAPLQLPHQSMEDCTVSGYHVRAGTQHFVNALKDIDLRGQNFELIPFGSGRRICPGISFAFQVMPLILASLLHGFDFATPLDEPVDMEEAKSLTINRATPLKALLTPRLSASLYD
;
A
#
# COMPACT_ATOMS: atom_id res chain seq x y z
N MET A 1 -4.98 7.29 2.87
CA MET A 1 -4.27 5.99 3.01
C MET A 1 -4.97 4.97 2.12
N ARG A 2 -4.23 4.07 1.47
CA ARG A 2 -4.81 3.14 0.46
C ARG A 2 -5.76 2.15 1.15
N LEU A 3 -6.96 1.95 0.58
CA LEU A 3 -7.97 1.00 1.10
C LEU A 3 -7.47 -0.45 1.08
N TYR A 4 -6.63 -0.77 0.10
CA TYR A 4 -6.07 -2.11 -0.09
C TYR A 4 -4.55 -2.12 0.10
N PRO A 5 -3.98 -3.21 0.67
CA PRO A 5 -2.54 -3.36 0.85
C PRO A 5 -1.83 -3.37 -0.51
N VAL A 6 -0.62 -2.79 -0.59
CA VAL A 6 0.14 -2.75 -1.84
C VAL A 6 0.52 -4.16 -2.33
N ALA A 7 0.66 -5.12 -1.41
CA ALA A 7 0.94 -6.52 -1.71
C ALA A 7 -0.04 -7.39 -0.89
N PRO A 8 -0.98 -8.11 -1.54
CA PRO A 8 -1.95 -8.94 -0.83
C PRO A 8 -1.31 -10.23 -0.31
N LEU A 9 -0.25 -10.70 -0.97
CA LEU A 9 0.63 -11.76 -0.50
C LEU A 9 1.99 -11.16 -0.17
N GLN A 10 2.46 -11.35 1.06
CA GLN A 10 3.81 -10.94 1.44
C GLN A 10 4.85 -11.82 0.75
N LEU A 11 6.10 -11.34 0.72
CA LEU A 11 7.20 -12.09 0.13
C LEU A 11 7.32 -13.49 0.76
N PRO A 12 7.71 -14.50 -0.03
CA PRO A 12 7.87 -15.85 0.48
C PRO A 12 8.80 -15.87 1.70
N HIS A 13 8.32 -16.49 2.78
CA HIS A 13 9.09 -16.75 3.98
C HIS A 13 9.39 -18.25 4.08
N GLN A 14 10.39 -18.60 4.89
CA GLN A 14 10.78 -19.99 5.12
C GLN A 14 10.90 -20.26 6.63
N SER A 15 10.37 -21.40 7.07
CA SER A 15 10.54 -21.85 8.46
C SER A 15 12.00 -22.24 8.72
N MET A 16 12.61 -21.69 9.76
CA MET A 16 14.01 -21.98 10.11
C MET A 16 14.16 -23.29 10.90
N GLU A 17 13.11 -23.71 11.60
CA GLU A 17 13.03 -24.89 12.46
C GLU A 17 11.61 -25.49 12.39
N ASP A 18 11.46 -26.70 12.90
CA ASP A 18 10.15 -27.33 13.06
C ASP A 18 9.31 -26.53 14.07
N CYS A 19 8.09 -26.15 13.69
CA CYS A 19 7.21 -25.35 14.54
C CYS A 19 5.74 -25.76 14.41
N THR A 20 4.94 -25.35 15.39
CA THR A 20 3.48 -25.53 15.34
C THR A 20 2.79 -24.19 15.14
N VAL A 21 1.99 -24.07 14.09
CA VAL A 21 1.20 -22.86 13.80
C VAL A 21 -0.28 -23.24 13.81
N SER A 22 -1.06 -22.64 14.71
CA SER A 22 -2.50 -22.91 14.86
C SER A 22 -2.85 -24.41 14.97
N GLY A 23 -2.00 -25.20 15.63
CA GLY A 23 -2.17 -26.65 15.78
C GLY A 23 -1.61 -27.51 14.63
N TYR A 24 -1.09 -26.91 13.56
CA TYR A 24 -0.48 -27.62 12.45
C TYR A 24 1.04 -27.68 12.59
N HIS A 25 1.62 -28.87 12.39
CA HIS A 25 3.08 -29.06 12.39
C HIS A 25 3.68 -28.63 11.04
N VAL A 26 4.57 -27.64 11.07
CA VAL A 26 5.29 -27.10 9.91
C VAL A 26 6.76 -27.46 10.06
N ARG A 27 7.33 -28.16 9.07
CA ARG A 27 8.75 -28.56 9.11
C ARG A 27 9.68 -27.39 8.78
N ALA A 28 10.90 -27.44 9.28
CA ALA A 28 12.00 -26.60 8.84
C ALA A 28 12.15 -26.66 7.31
N GLY A 29 12.48 -25.53 6.69
CA GLY A 29 12.62 -25.41 5.25
C GLY A 29 11.31 -25.20 4.48
N THR A 30 10.14 -25.32 5.12
CA THR A 30 8.84 -25.09 4.46
C THR A 30 8.70 -23.62 4.05
N GLN A 31 8.46 -23.39 2.75
CA GLN A 31 8.09 -22.07 2.23
C GLN A 31 6.62 -21.77 2.53
N HIS A 32 6.33 -20.55 2.98
CA HIS A 32 4.98 -20.10 3.29
C HIS A 32 4.78 -18.64 2.88
N PHE A 33 3.52 -18.30 2.65
CA PHE A 33 3.08 -16.95 2.30
C PHE A 33 2.19 -16.41 3.40
N VAL A 34 2.32 -15.13 3.70
CA VAL A 34 1.41 -14.43 4.62
C VAL A 34 0.38 -13.68 3.79
N ASN A 35 -0.89 -14.01 4.00
CA ASN A 35 -2.00 -13.27 3.41
C ASN A 35 -2.23 -11.97 4.18
N ALA A 36 -2.06 -10.85 3.50
CA ALA A 36 -2.31 -9.51 4.01
C ALA A 36 -3.64 -8.91 3.49
N LEU A 37 -4.36 -9.62 2.62
CA LEU A 37 -5.68 -9.23 2.14
C LEU A 37 -6.71 -9.48 3.26
N LYS A 38 -7.13 -8.42 3.92
CA LYS A 38 -8.22 -8.45 4.90
C LYS A 38 -9.06 -7.19 4.73
N ASP A 39 -10.38 -7.34 4.80
CA ASP A 39 -11.32 -6.21 4.87
C ASP A 39 -11.09 -5.48 6.19
N ILE A 40 -10.33 -4.38 6.14
CA ILE A 40 -9.93 -3.63 7.31
C ILE A 40 -10.43 -2.19 7.19
N ASP A 41 -11.17 -1.75 8.20
CA ASP A 41 -11.51 -0.33 8.36
C ASP A 41 -10.23 0.49 8.66
N LEU A 42 -9.93 1.43 7.77
CA LEU A 42 -8.77 2.32 7.85
C LEU A 42 -8.91 3.42 8.91
N ARG A 43 -10.05 3.54 9.59
CA ARG A 43 -10.32 4.58 10.60
C ARG A 43 -9.56 4.41 11.93
N GLY A 44 -8.59 3.48 12.02
CA GLY A 44 -7.45 3.62 12.93
C GLY A 44 -7.45 2.79 14.22
N GLN A 45 -8.01 1.58 14.22
CA GLN A 45 -7.99 0.69 15.41
C GLN A 45 -7.62 -0.77 15.11
N ASN A 46 -7.20 -1.10 13.88
CA ASN A 46 -7.00 -2.49 13.47
C ASN A 46 -5.52 -2.88 13.44
N PHE A 47 -5.07 -3.61 14.46
CA PHE A 47 -3.73 -4.20 14.57
C PHE A 47 -3.44 -5.30 13.54
N GLU A 48 -4.43 -5.69 12.77
CA GLU A 48 -4.31 -6.71 11.72
C GLU A 48 -3.87 -6.13 10.37
N LEU A 49 -3.80 -4.80 10.24
CA LEU A 49 -3.30 -4.16 9.04
C LEU A 49 -1.77 -4.26 9.02
N ILE A 50 -1.25 -5.22 8.24
CA ILE A 50 0.19 -5.48 8.08
C ILE A 50 0.72 -5.20 6.65
N PRO A 51 0.43 -4.02 6.04
CA PRO A 51 0.82 -3.71 4.66
C PRO A 51 2.34 -3.59 4.47
N PHE A 52 3.07 -3.44 5.58
CA PHE A 52 4.52 -3.38 5.63
C PHE A 52 5.14 -4.63 6.25
N GLY A 53 4.38 -5.72 6.45
CA GLY A 53 4.86 -6.88 7.18
C GLY A 53 4.80 -6.73 8.70
N SER A 54 5.31 -7.73 9.40
CA SER A 54 5.47 -7.73 10.86
C SER A 54 6.67 -8.61 11.28
N GLY A 55 7.10 -8.51 12.54
CA GLY A 55 8.19 -9.30 13.09
C GLY A 55 9.56 -8.98 12.47
N ARG A 56 10.46 -9.98 12.43
CA ARG A 56 11.87 -9.80 12.01
C ARG A 56 12.06 -9.38 10.54
N ARG A 57 11.02 -9.49 9.72
CA ARG A 57 11.05 -9.15 8.29
C ARG A 57 10.09 -7.99 7.96
N ILE A 58 9.71 -7.19 8.97
CA ILE A 58 8.97 -5.95 8.75
C ILE A 58 9.78 -5.01 7.84
N CYS A 59 9.08 -4.27 6.97
CA CYS A 59 9.71 -3.29 6.09
C CYS A 59 10.47 -2.25 6.92
N PRO A 60 11.80 -2.09 6.73
CA PRO A 60 12.58 -1.12 7.48
C PRO A 60 12.20 0.33 7.13
N GLY A 61 11.53 0.56 6.00
CA GLY A 61 11.07 1.87 5.55
C GLY A 61 9.72 2.32 6.11
N ILE A 62 9.09 1.57 7.01
CA ILE A 62 7.74 1.88 7.53
C ILE A 62 7.66 3.26 8.19
N SER A 63 8.62 3.61 9.03
CA SER A 63 8.64 4.92 9.73
C SER A 63 8.79 6.07 8.75
N PHE A 64 9.70 5.92 7.78
CA PHE A 64 9.89 6.90 6.71
C PHE A 64 8.62 7.07 5.88
N ALA A 65 7.98 5.96 5.48
CA ALA A 65 6.74 6.00 4.71
C ALA A 65 5.62 6.72 5.48
N PHE A 66 5.46 6.48 6.79
CA PHE A 66 4.45 7.17 7.59
C PHE A 66 4.71 8.67 7.76
N GLN A 67 5.95 9.11 7.73
CA GLN A 67 6.29 10.53 7.81
C GLN A 67 6.15 11.23 6.46
N VAL A 68 6.62 10.60 5.39
CA VAL A 68 6.73 11.22 4.07
C VAL A 68 5.43 11.15 3.27
N MET A 69 4.65 10.07 3.40
CA MET A 69 3.40 9.94 2.63
C MET A 69 2.38 11.06 2.91
N PRO A 70 2.12 11.47 4.17
CA PRO A 70 1.24 12.59 4.45
C PRO A 70 1.79 13.91 3.91
N LEU A 71 3.11 14.12 3.95
CA LEU A 71 3.74 15.33 3.44
C LEU A 71 3.61 15.43 1.93
N ILE A 72 3.92 14.36 1.18
CA ILE A 72 3.74 14.33 -0.28
C ILE A 72 2.28 14.58 -0.64
N LEU A 73 1.35 13.91 0.04
CA LEU A 73 -0.07 14.09 -0.22
C LEU A 73 -0.53 15.52 0.07
N ALA A 74 -0.11 16.09 1.21
CA ALA A 74 -0.43 17.46 1.58
C ALA A 74 0.14 18.46 0.57
N SER A 75 1.40 18.31 0.17
CA SER A 75 2.04 19.19 -0.83
C SER A 75 1.32 19.13 -2.18
N LEU A 76 0.93 17.94 -2.63
CA LEU A 76 0.19 17.75 -3.87
C LEU A 76 -1.20 18.40 -3.82
N LEU A 77 -1.98 18.12 -2.78
CA LEU A 77 -3.33 18.68 -2.60
C LEU A 77 -3.31 20.19 -2.35
N HIS A 78 -2.25 20.70 -1.73
CA HIS A 78 -2.09 22.13 -1.52
C HIS A 78 -1.72 22.86 -2.81
N GLY A 79 -0.82 22.28 -3.62
CA GLY A 79 -0.28 22.93 -4.82
C GLY A 79 -1.17 22.83 -6.04
N PHE A 80 -1.98 21.78 -6.17
CA PHE A 80 -2.69 21.46 -7.42
C PHE A 80 -4.17 21.16 -7.20
N ASP A 81 -4.98 21.63 -8.14
CA ASP A 81 -6.32 21.10 -8.37
C ASP A 81 -6.23 19.88 -9.29
N PHE A 82 -6.98 18.83 -8.96
CA PHE A 82 -6.96 17.54 -9.66
C PHE A 82 -8.27 17.37 -10.44
N ALA A 83 -8.16 17.03 -11.73
CA ALA A 83 -9.31 16.67 -12.56
C ALA A 83 -9.01 15.41 -13.38
N THR A 84 -10.05 14.68 -13.79
CA THR A 84 -9.91 13.61 -14.78
C THR A 84 -10.11 14.18 -16.18
N PRO A 85 -9.55 13.54 -17.23
CA PRO A 85 -9.90 13.87 -18.60
C PRO A 85 -11.42 13.78 -18.76
N LEU A 86 -12.06 14.86 -19.21
CA LEU A 86 -13.51 14.92 -19.45
C LEU A 86 -14.40 14.67 -18.22
N ASP A 87 -13.87 14.79 -17.00
CA ASP A 87 -14.58 14.50 -15.75
C ASP A 87 -15.13 13.06 -15.68
N GLU A 88 -14.47 12.14 -16.39
CA GLU A 88 -14.83 10.72 -16.43
C GLU A 88 -14.48 10.02 -15.10
N PRO A 89 -15.28 9.01 -14.69
CA PRO A 89 -14.98 8.21 -13.51
C PRO A 89 -13.66 7.45 -13.68
N VAL A 90 -12.85 7.44 -12.63
CA VAL A 90 -11.60 6.68 -12.61
C VAL A 90 -11.89 5.20 -12.41
N ASP A 91 -11.44 4.38 -13.35
CA ASP A 91 -11.40 2.94 -13.19
C ASP A 91 -10.37 2.53 -12.11
N MET A 92 -10.84 1.80 -11.10
CA MET A 92 -10.07 1.34 -9.96
C MET A 92 -9.88 -0.18 -9.98
N GLU A 93 -10.24 -0.87 -11.07
CA GLU A 93 -9.99 -2.30 -11.24
C GLU A 93 -8.52 -2.62 -11.01
N GLU A 94 -8.24 -3.73 -10.33
CA GLU A 94 -6.89 -4.15 -9.96
C GLU A 94 -6.25 -4.98 -11.07
N ALA A 95 -4.99 -4.66 -11.40
CA ALA A 95 -4.16 -5.49 -12.25
C ALA A 95 -3.85 -6.83 -11.56
N LYS A 96 -3.81 -7.90 -12.35
CA LYS A 96 -3.34 -9.22 -11.90
C LYS A 96 -1.81 -9.21 -11.74
N SER A 97 -1.32 -8.74 -10.60
CA SER A 97 0.11 -8.65 -10.28
C SER A 97 0.39 -8.99 -8.82
N LEU A 98 1.66 -9.25 -8.50
CA LEU A 98 2.13 -9.45 -7.12
C LEU A 98 1.92 -8.19 -6.25
N THR A 99 1.90 -7.02 -6.89
CA THR A 99 1.51 -5.76 -6.25
C THR A 99 0.18 -5.28 -6.80
N ILE A 100 -0.69 -4.76 -5.91
CA ILE A 100 -1.96 -4.17 -6.29
C ILE A 100 -1.68 -2.85 -7.00
N ASN A 101 -1.74 -2.90 -8.32
CA ASN A 101 -1.72 -1.75 -9.21
C ASN A 101 -3.08 -1.65 -9.89
N ARG A 102 -3.40 -0.48 -10.42
CA ARG A 102 -4.58 -0.37 -11.30
C ARG A 102 -4.35 -1.16 -12.58
N ALA A 103 -5.41 -1.78 -13.09
CA ALA A 103 -5.44 -2.44 -14.39
C ALA A 103 -5.18 -1.42 -15.51
N THR A 104 -5.77 -0.23 -15.38
CA THR A 104 -5.61 0.88 -16.31
C THR A 104 -4.74 1.99 -15.71
N PRO A 105 -3.81 2.60 -16.48
CA PRO A 105 -3.04 3.75 -16.00
C PRO A 105 -3.96 4.94 -15.70
N LEU A 106 -3.76 5.59 -14.55
CA LEU A 106 -4.50 6.82 -14.23
C LEU A 106 -4.03 7.95 -15.12
N LYS A 107 -5.00 8.62 -15.71
CA LYS A 107 -4.83 9.91 -16.34
C LYS A 107 -5.43 10.95 -15.42
N ALA A 108 -4.61 11.91 -15.00
CA ALA A 108 -5.03 13.03 -14.17
C ALA A 108 -4.47 14.32 -14.77
N LEU A 109 -5.28 15.37 -14.76
CA LEU A 109 -4.91 16.73 -15.10
C LEU A 109 -4.61 17.46 -13.79
N LEU A 110 -3.43 18.08 -13.74
CA LEU A 110 -2.93 18.82 -12.57
C LEU A 110 -2.86 20.29 -12.94
N THR A 111 -3.62 21.14 -12.26
CA THR A 111 -3.59 22.58 -12.47
C THR A 111 -3.01 23.26 -11.22
N PRO A 112 -1.90 24.03 -11.34
CA PRO A 112 -1.37 24.78 -10.21
C PRO A 112 -2.43 25.74 -9.66
N ARG A 113 -2.59 25.77 -8.33
CA ARG A 113 -3.58 26.65 -7.68
C ARG A 113 -3.12 28.10 -7.60
N LEU A 114 -1.80 28.31 -7.53
CA LEU A 114 -1.19 29.64 -7.51
C LEU A 114 -0.56 29.96 -8.87
N SER A 115 -0.34 31.25 -9.14
CA SER A 115 0.37 31.68 -10.34
C SER A 115 1.81 31.18 -10.33
N ALA A 116 2.35 30.86 -11.52
CA ALA A 116 3.70 30.33 -11.67
C ALA A 116 4.78 31.21 -10.98
N SER A 117 4.57 32.53 -10.96
CA SER A 117 5.45 33.52 -10.33
C SER A 117 5.60 33.41 -8.81
N LEU A 118 4.79 32.58 -8.14
CA LEU A 118 4.85 32.36 -6.69
C LEU A 118 5.60 31.07 -6.32
N TYR A 119 6.09 30.32 -7.31
CA TYR A 119 6.84 29.07 -7.13
C TYR A 119 8.33 29.20 -7.49
N ASP A 120 8.81 30.41 -7.77
CA ASP A 120 10.22 30.73 -8.01
C ASP A 120 11.08 30.65 -6.74
#